data_AF-A0A348W7K9-F1
#
_entry.id   AF-A0A348W7K9-F1
#
_cell.length_a   1.000
_cell.length_b   1.000
_cell.length_c   1.000
_cell.angle_alpha   90.00
_cell.angle_beta   90.00
_cell.angle_gamma   90.00
#
_symmetry.space_group_name_H-M   'P 1'
#
loop_
_entity.id
_entity.type
_entity.pdbx_description
1 polymer ?
#
loop_
_entity_poly.entity_id
_entity_poly.type
_entity_poly.pdbx_seq_one_letter_code
_entity_poly.pdbx_strand_id
1 'polypeptide(L)' 'MRKLTWFNTTALTLGFAFLYLPMVILVVYSFNASKLVTVWGGFSTRWYGELMRNEAFLDAAWVTVKV' A
#
# COMPACT_ATOMS: atom_id res chain seq x y z
N MET A 1 14.55 9.84 -31.79
CA MET A 1 13.51 9.66 -30.75
C MET A 1 12.88 8.29 -30.95
N ARG A 2 13.09 7.32 -30.04
CA ARG A 2 12.54 5.95 -30.18
C ARG A 2 11.01 6.05 -30.17
N LYS A 3 10.36 5.64 -31.26
CA LYS A 3 8.89 5.54 -31.31
C LYS A 3 8.47 4.49 -30.30
N LEU A 4 7.64 4.88 -29.32
CA LEU A 4 7.05 3.96 -28.36
C LEU A 4 6.16 3.00 -29.17
N THR A 5 6.62 1.78 -29.42
CA THR A 5 5.82 0.78 -30.13
C THR A 5 4.67 0.34 -29.23
N TRP A 6 3.53 0.01 -29.81
CA TRP A 6 2.37 -0.46 -29.04
C TRP A 6 2.71 -1.67 -28.15
N PHE A 7 3.60 -2.55 -28.63
CA PHE A 7 4.15 -3.63 -27.83
C PHE A 7 4.90 -3.15 -26.58
N ASN A 8 5.80 -2.16 -26.72
CA ASN A 8 6.55 -1.61 -25.59
C ASN A 8 5.62 -0.92 -24.60
N THR A 9 4.62 -0.17 -25.06
CA THR A 9 3.64 0.47 -24.19
C THR A 9 2.85 -0.57 -23.39
N THR A 10 2.33 -1.60 -24.05
CA THR A 10 1.57 -2.66 -23.39
C THR A 10 2.43 -3.44 -22.39
N ALA A 11 3.67 -3.78 -22.76
CA ALA A 11 4.60 -4.48 -21.87
C ALA A 11 4.94 -3.63 -20.63
N LEU A 12 5.19 -2.33 -20.80
CA LEU A 12 5.43 -1.41 -19.69
C LEU A 12 4.21 -1.28 -18.79
N THR A 13 3.01 -1.10 -19.37
CA THR A 13 1.76 -0.99 -18.60
C THR A 13 1.50 -2.25 -17.78
N LEU A 14 1.64 -3.45 -18.37
CA LEU A 14 1.45 -4.71 -17.66
C LEU A 14 2.52 -4.93 -16.59
N GLY A 15 3.79 -4.59 -16.88
CA GLY A 15 4.88 -4.66 -15.92
C GLY A 15 4.62 -3.76 -14.71
N PHE A 16 4.26 -2.51 -14.93
CA PHE A 16 3.91 -1.60 -13.85
C PHE A 16 2.63 -2.02 -13.13
N ALA A 17 1.58 -2.43 -13.84
CA ALA A 17 0.37 -2.93 -13.23
C ALA A 17 0.67 -4.11 -12.28
N PHE A 18 1.49 -5.07 -12.72
CA PHE A 18 1.90 -6.20 -11.88
C PHE A 18 2.64 -5.75 -10.61
N LEU A 19 3.56 -4.78 -10.71
CA LEU A 19 4.32 -4.27 -9.56
C LEU A 19 3.45 -3.45 -8.59
N TYR A 20 2.54 -2.64 -9.11
CA TYR A 20 1.75 -1.70 -8.29
C TYR A 20 0.43 -2.31 -7.79
N LEU A 21 -0.18 -3.25 -8.51
CA LEU A 21 -1.43 -3.88 -8.12
C LEU A 21 -1.42 -4.46 -6.68
N PRO A 22 -0.40 -5.23 -6.24
CA PRO A 22 -0.36 -5.70 -4.85
C PRO A 22 -0.25 -4.56 -3.84
N MET A 23 0.50 -3.49 -4.16
CA MET A 23 0.57 -2.32 -3.29
C MET A 23 -0.77 -1.59 -3.21
N VAL A 24 -1.48 -1.44 -4.34
CA VAL A 24 -2.82 -0.85 -4.37
C VAL A 24 -3.80 -1.71 -3.55
N ILE A 25 -3.73 -3.03 -3.66
CA ILE A 25 -4.55 -3.95 -2.85
C ILE A 25 -4.28 -3.71 -1.36
N LEU A 26 -3.01 -3.63 -0.94
CA LEU A 26 -2.67 -3.32 0.46
C LEU A 26 -3.21 -1.96 0.90
N VAL A 27 -3.13 -0.94 0.05
CA VAL A 27 -3.69 0.39 0.33
C VAL A 27 -5.22 0.30 0.49
N VAL A 28 -5.94 -0.39 -0.39
CA VAL A 28 -7.40 -0.57 -0.25
C VAL A 28 -7.74 -1.30 1.05
N TYR A 29 -7.02 -2.38 1.37
CA TYR A 29 -7.24 -3.13 2.60
C TYR A 29 -6.84 -2.38 3.87
N SER A 30 -5.93 -1.39 3.79
CA SER A 30 -5.62 -0.52 4.94
C SER A 30 -6.84 0.25 5.45
N PHE A 31 -7.85 0.43 4.59
CA PHE A 31 -9.12 1.05 4.94
C PHE A 31 -10.19 0.04 5.40
N ASN A 32 -9.90 -1.26 5.49
CA ASN A 32 -10.86 -2.24 5.95
C ASN A 32 -11.02 -2.16 7.47
N ALA A 33 -12.24 -1.95 7.95
CA ALA A 33 -12.53 -1.96 9.39
C ALA A 33 -12.34 -3.34 10.05
N SER A 34 -12.36 -4.42 9.26
CA SER A 34 -12.13 -5.78 9.71
C SER A 34 -10.64 -6.08 9.89
N LYS A 35 -10.33 -6.90 10.91
CA LYS A 35 -8.99 -7.47 11.12
C LYS A 35 -8.66 -8.60 10.14
N LEU A 36 -9.67 -9.19 9.49
CA LEU A 36 -9.52 -10.28 8.53
C LEU A 36 -9.62 -9.73 7.11
N VAL A 37 -8.60 -9.98 6.29
CA VAL A 37 -8.58 -9.55 4.87
C VAL A 37 -9.66 -10.21 4.01
N THR A 38 -10.19 -11.35 4.44
CA THR A 38 -11.26 -12.08 3.76
C THR A 38 -12.66 -11.52 4.03
N VAL A 39 -12.81 -10.69 5.07
CA VAL A 39 -14.10 -10.12 5.48
C VAL A 39 -14.03 -8.61 5.32
N TRP A 40 -14.90 -8.04 4.48
CA TRP A 40 -15.01 -6.60 4.33
C TRP A 40 -15.86 -6.00 5.46
N GLY A 41 -15.23 -5.33 6.41
CA GLY A 41 -15.89 -4.71 7.57
C GLY A 41 -16.44 -3.30 7.30
N GLY A 42 -16.31 -2.79 6.08
CA GLY A 42 -16.58 -1.39 5.73
C GLY A 42 -15.31 -0.53 5.68
N PHE A 43 -15.48 0.72 5.22
CA PHE A 43 -14.39 1.70 5.14
C PHE A 43 -14.10 2.31 6.52
N SER A 44 -12.84 2.35 6.93
CA SER A 44 -12.40 2.91 8.20
C SER A 44 -10.94 3.36 8.15
N THR A 45 -10.63 4.46 8.83
CA THR A 45 -9.25 4.95 9.03
C THR A 45 -8.72 4.64 10.43
N ARG A 46 -9.43 3.80 11.20
CA ARG A 46 -9.14 3.52 12.61
C ARG A 46 -7.70 3.07 12.85
N TRP A 47 -7.15 2.22 11.99
CA TRP A 47 -5.78 1.69 12.13
C TRP A 47 -4.71 2.77 12.11
N TYR A 48 -4.91 3.84 11.31
CA TYR A 48 -4.02 4.99 11.31
C TYR A 48 -4.05 5.73 12.66
N GLY A 49 -5.24 5.88 13.26
CA GLY A 49 -5.39 6.47 14.59
C GLY A 49 -4.80 5.59 15.71
N GLU A 50 -4.96 4.26 15.61
CA GLU A 50 -4.35 3.31 16.55
C GLU A 50 -2.83 3.33 16.46
N LEU A 51 -2.27 3.43 15.25
CA LEU A 51 -0.84 3.56 15.01
C LEU A 51 -0.26 4.81 15.68
N MET A 52 -0.92 5.95 15.53
CA MET A 52 -0.47 7.22 16.13
C MET A 52 -0.56 7.21 17.67
N ARG A 53 -1.36 6.32 18.25
CA ARG A 53 -1.46 6.14 19.72
C ARG A 53 -0.50 5.09 20.26
N ASN A 54 0.26 4.41 19.40
CA ASN A 54 1.20 3.38 19.80
C ASN A 54 2.61 3.97 19.89
N GLU A 55 2.95 4.52 21.05
CA GLU A 55 4.25 5.17 21.31
C GLU A 55 5.42 4.23 21.03
N ALA A 56 5.35 2.97 21.46
CA ALA A 56 6.41 1.98 21.22
C ALA A 56 6.66 1.74 19.72
N PHE A 57 5.60 1.73 18.90
CA PHE A 57 5.74 1.60 17.46
C PHE A 57 6.37 2.86 16.83
N LEU A 58 5.94 4.05 17.26
CA LEU A 58 6.48 5.32 16.80
C LEU A 58 7.96 5.48 17.16
N ASP A 59 8.34 5.10 18.38
CA ASP A 59 9.73 5.13 18.83
C ASP A 59 10.61 4.20 17.99
N ALA A 60 10.14 2.98 17.71
CA ALA A 60 10.86 2.05 16.84
C ALA A 60 11.02 2.58 15.41
N ALA A 61 9.98 3.23 14.88
CA ALA A 61 10.05 3.90 13.58
C ALA A 61 11.06 5.05 13.60
N TRP A 62 11.13 5.83 14.68
CA TRP A 62 12.09 6.93 14.82
C TRP A 62 13.53 6.44 14.92
N VAL A 63 13.77 5.34 15.65
CA VAL A 63 15.09 4.70 15.69
C VAL A 63 15.56 4.31 14.30
N THR A 64 14.65 3.81 13.44
CA THR A 64 14.97 3.41 12.05
C THR A 64 15.43 4.59 11.19
N VAL A 65 14.96 5.80 11.47
CA VAL A 65 15.37 7.02 10.76
C VAL A 65 16.68 7.59 11.30
N LYS A 66 16.95 7.39 12.60
CA LYS A 66 18.12 7.94 13.29
C LYS A 66 19.41 7.16 13.01
N VAL A 67 19.30 5.86 12.77
CA VAL A 67 20.42 4.95 12.46
C VAL A 67 20.68 4.95 10.96
#